data_AF-A0A537ZH26-F1
#
_entry.id   AF-A0A537ZH26-F1
#
_cell.length_a   1.000
_cell.length_b   1.000
_cell.length_c   1.000
_cell.angle_alpha   90.00
_cell.angle_beta   90.00
_cell.angle_gamma   90.00
#
_symmetry.space_group_name_H-M   'P 1'
#
loop_
_entity.id
_entity.type
_entity.pdbx_description
1 polymer ?
#
loop_
_entity_poly.entity_id
_entity_poly.type
_entity_poly.pdbx_seq_one_letter_code
_entity_poly.pdbx_strand_id
1 'polypeptide(L)'
;DAAPIRYECHQAATGNVASIFFPVKVAEDGTPNGTAYVAYSDGHDIYLVDSTDKGVTWSQPVKVSHGPDTRTSLLPWLETGPTPGSVAVVWYGTSDAANDDNADWKVFYALSYDATSNTPTFRQAVASDHFVHGSNISTGGTLGTANRNLLDYFQVSLDPNGAATIAYTDDHNDFDGHTYLTHQIGGPGLNATQSNVPSPGPAPTPQTGPFPSAASVGGEPGSQVTDFRHDVADALLVVTPTDDPLDILSVNYSCQGAGDNVQLVARMKVSDLSTVPPESNWRMNFTANAPDSTPSPTGDYSFGLSDRGDQFFVRASTDPTLPEFSFGTATRNSDGSLSYSIKGAADSGSFNSASNTITVVLALNRLDQYVTRGAAVRPGSTLVGLRGQAFTSTANAKRDLTRGGTQYTVGCGAADLAIQKADSPDPAHVGQILTYTITVTNNGPSSATGVSVTDTLPKNAGFASASAGCTAKPSKSMVTCDVGTMASGATRTATITVKPTRKGTITNTASVSAASPPDPNTANNAATATTTVLP
;
A
#
# COMPACT_ATOMS: atom_id res chain seq x y z
N ASP A 1 -33.16 -47.88 9.56
CA ASP A 1 -33.50 -46.84 10.54
C ASP A 1 -32.35 -46.64 11.50
N ALA A 2 -31.46 -45.70 11.21
CA ALA A 2 -30.50 -45.25 12.21
C ALA A 2 -31.28 -44.48 13.28
N ALA A 3 -31.11 -44.82 14.56
CA ALA A 3 -31.65 -44.06 15.66
C ALA A 3 -31.28 -42.57 15.50
N PRO A 4 -32.13 -41.62 15.91
CA PRO A 4 -31.82 -40.20 15.74
C PRO A 4 -30.50 -39.86 16.42
N ILE A 5 -29.68 -39.06 15.72
CA ILE A 5 -28.43 -38.51 16.23
C ILE A 5 -28.76 -37.75 17.53
N ARG A 6 -28.24 -38.23 18.66
CA ARG A 6 -28.32 -37.50 19.94
C ARG A 6 -27.17 -36.48 19.97
N TYR A 7 -27.50 -35.23 20.26
CA TYR A 7 -26.54 -34.16 20.51
C TYR A 7 -26.44 -33.94 22.02
N GLU A 8 -25.22 -33.92 22.55
CA GLU A 8 -24.92 -33.48 23.91
C GLU A 8 -24.24 -32.11 23.83
N CYS A 9 -24.72 -31.16 24.63
CA CYS A 9 -24.21 -29.80 24.62
C CYS A 9 -23.24 -29.61 25.79
N HIS A 10 -22.02 -29.18 25.50
CA HIS A 10 -20.99 -28.88 26.48
C HIS A 10 -20.49 -27.45 26.27
N GLN A 11 -20.23 -26.74 27.37
CA GLN A 11 -19.67 -25.40 27.34
C GLN A 11 -18.14 -25.47 27.27
N ALA A 12 -17.55 -24.93 26.20
CA ALA A 12 -16.10 -25.01 25.94
C ALA A 12 -15.27 -23.94 26.66
N ALA A 13 -15.86 -22.78 26.97
CA ALA A 13 -15.16 -21.67 27.62
C ALA A 13 -16.01 -21.08 28.76
N THR A 14 -15.35 -20.77 29.88
CA THR A 14 -15.94 -20.08 31.03
C THR A 14 -15.13 -18.79 31.29
N GLY A 15 -15.79 -17.64 31.49
CA GLY A 15 -15.12 -16.35 31.77
C GLY A 15 -15.62 -15.16 30.95
N ASN A 16 -14.92 -14.01 31.08
CA ASN A 16 -15.17 -12.79 30.31
C ASN A 16 -14.62 -12.97 28.88
N VAL A 17 -15.42 -13.56 27.99
CA VAL A 17 -15.09 -13.61 26.56
C VAL A 17 -15.60 -12.33 25.90
N ALA A 18 -14.73 -11.62 25.17
CA ALA A 18 -15.10 -10.39 24.47
C ALA A 18 -15.62 -10.63 23.05
N SER A 19 -15.35 -11.80 22.46
CA SER A 19 -15.70 -12.11 21.06
C SER A 19 -16.99 -12.93 20.96
N ILE A 20 -17.84 -12.60 20.00
CA ILE A 20 -19.06 -13.37 19.68
C ILE A 20 -18.72 -14.63 18.82
N PHE A 21 -17.52 -14.66 18.22
CA PHE A 21 -17.05 -15.76 17.37
C PHE A 21 -16.09 -16.69 18.11
N PHE A 22 -16.36 -18.00 18.00
CA PHE A 22 -15.53 -19.08 18.51
C PHE A 22 -15.31 -20.11 17.40
N PRO A 23 -14.17 -20.07 16.68
CA PRO A 23 -13.81 -21.17 15.79
C PRO A 23 -13.65 -22.47 16.58
N VAL A 24 -14.32 -23.52 16.12
CA VAL A 24 -14.18 -24.88 16.64
C VAL A 24 -13.77 -25.80 15.51
N LYS A 25 -12.72 -26.60 15.71
CA LYS A 25 -12.36 -27.69 14.80
C LYS A 25 -12.08 -28.96 15.56
N VAL A 26 -12.43 -30.09 14.95
CA VAL A 26 -12.04 -31.42 15.42
C VAL A 26 -10.97 -31.93 14.46
N ALA A 27 -9.78 -32.20 14.99
CA ALA A 27 -8.62 -32.60 14.20
C ALA A 27 -8.69 -34.09 13.81
N GLU A 28 -8.27 -34.42 12.59
CA GLU A 28 -7.97 -35.78 12.16
C GLU A 28 -6.53 -36.16 12.56
N ASP A 29 -6.26 -36.15 13.86
CA ASP A 29 -4.89 -36.23 14.42
C ASP A 29 -4.49 -37.63 14.91
N GLY A 30 -5.30 -38.65 14.58
CA GLY A 30 -5.08 -40.04 14.99
C GLY A 30 -5.49 -40.34 16.43
N THR A 31 -6.02 -39.37 17.20
CA THR A 31 -6.66 -39.68 18.49
C THR A 31 -8.00 -40.41 18.26
N PRO A 32 -8.48 -41.22 19.23
CA PRO A 32 -9.68 -42.04 19.03
C PRO A 32 -10.97 -41.27 18.68
N ASN A 33 -11.05 -39.99 19.06
CA ASN A 33 -12.23 -39.14 18.83
C ASN A 33 -11.91 -37.89 17.99
N GLY A 34 -10.66 -37.73 17.55
CA GLY A 34 -10.13 -36.41 17.17
C GLY A 34 -9.98 -35.49 18.39
N THR A 35 -8.99 -34.60 18.35
CA THR A 35 -8.88 -33.52 19.35
C THR A 35 -9.72 -32.35 18.90
N ALA A 36 -10.68 -31.93 19.73
CA ALA A 36 -11.44 -30.71 19.53
C ALA A 36 -10.63 -29.51 20.03
N TYR A 37 -10.49 -28.48 19.21
CA TYR A 37 -9.84 -27.22 19.56
C TYR A 37 -10.83 -26.06 19.45
N VAL A 38 -10.72 -25.13 20.40
CA VAL A 38 -11.47 -23.86 20.38
C VAL A 38 -10.50 -22.72 20.60
N ALA A 39 -10.50 -21.74 19.70
CA ALA A 39 -9.80 -20.48 19.90
C ALA A 39 -10.79 -19.36 20.24
N TYR A 40 -10.37 -18.42 21.08
CA TYR A 40 -11.19 -17.27 21.46
C TYR A 40 -10.32 -16.09 21.86
N SER A 41 -10.93 -14.91 22.00
CA SER A 41 -10.29 -13.70 22.50
C SER A 41 -11.03 -13.13 23.71
N ASP A 42 -10.26 -12.68 24.70
CA ASP A 42 -10.76 -11.93 25.87
C ASP A 42 -10.82 -10.41 25.62
N GLY A 43 -10.55 -9.97 24.38
CA GLY A 43 -10.49 -8.56 23.99
C GLY A 43 -9.08 -7.99 24.01
N HIS A 44 -8.09 -8.74 24.49
CA HIS A 44 -6.67 -8.36 24.53
C HIS A 44 -5.80 -9.45 23.89
N ASP A 45 -6.01 -10.70 24.27
CA ASP A 45 -5.21 -11.85 23.89
C ASP A 45 -6.03 -12.95 23.21
N ILE A 46 -5.35 -13.75 22.37
CA ILE A 46 -5.91 -14.99 21.81
C ILE A 46 -5.55 -16.17 22.71
N TYR A 47 -6.55 -17.00 23.01
CA TYR A 47 -6.40 -18.23 23.77
C TYR A 47 -6.86 -19.43 22.95
N LEU A 48 -6.32 -20.60 23.30
CA LEU A 48 -6.70 -21.90 22.78
C LEU A 48 -7.01 -22.84 23.95
N VAL A 49 -8.05 -23.66 23.80
CA VAL A 49 -8.34 -24.82 24.64
C VAL A 49 -8.60 -26.04 23.78
N ASP A 50 -8.39 -27.22 24.34
CA ASP A 50 -8.55 -28.49 23.66
C ASP A 50 -9.30 -29.53 24.48
N SER A 51 -9.87 -30.53 23.81
CA SER A 51 -10.59 -31.66 24.41
C SER A 51 -10.41 -32.93 23.57
N THR A 52 -10.11 -34.04 24.23
CA THR A 52 -9.96 -35.37 23.58
C THR A 52 -11.14 -36.32 23.85
N ASP A 53 -12.14 -35.87 24.62
CA ASP A 53 -13.25 -36.68 25.12
C ASP A 53 -14.62 -36.17 24.65
N LYS A 54 -14.66 -35.59 23.44
CA LYS A 54 -15.86 -35.04 22.78
C LYS A 54 -16.42 -33.79 23.47
N GLY A 55 -15.55 -32.99 24.07
CA GLY A 55 -15.91 -31.73 24.72
C GLY A 55 -16.41 -31.88 26.15
N VAL A 56 -16.28 -33.08 26.75
CA VAL A 56 -16.72 -33.33 28.13
C VAL A 56 -15.78 -32.65 29.12
N THR A 57 -14.46 -32.74 28.89
CA THR A 57 -13.43 -32.02 29.63
C THR A 57 -12.57 -31.18 28.71
N TRP A 58 -12.11 -30.04 29.22
CA TRP A 58 -11.31 -29.06 28.49
C TRP A 58 -9.99 -28.80 29.22
N SER A 59 -8.92 -28.57 28.46
CA SER A 59 -7.63 -28.15 28.98
C SER A 59 -7.67 -26.74 29.59
N GLN A 60 -6.60 -26.37 30.29
CA GLN A 60 -6.43 -24.98 30.72
C GLN A 60 -6.16 -24.09 29.49
N PRO A 61 -6.72 -22.87 29.44
CA PRO A 61 -6.45 -21.95 28.33
C PRO A 61 -4.96 -21.66 28.17
N VAL A 62 -4.45 -21.81 26.95
CA VAL A 62 -3.08 -21.45 26.59
C VAL A 62 -3.09 -20.21 25.71
N LYS A 63 -2.22 -19.24 26.02
CA LYS A 63 -2.11 -17.98 25.29
C LYS A 63 -1.34 -18.16 23.98
N VAL A 64 -1.94 -17.72 22.88
CA VAL A 64 -1.42 -17.85 21.51
C VAL A 64 -0.71 -16.57 21.04
N SER A 65 -1.30 -15.40 21.29
CA SER A 65 -0.76 -14.10 20.84
C SER A 65 0.30 -13.58 21.81
N HIS A 66 1.47 -13.19 21.29
CA HIS A 66 2.59 -12.68 22.10
C HIS A 66 3.25 -11.46 21.46
N GLY A 67 3.81 -10.59 22.31
CA GLY A 67 4.61 -9.45 21.88
C GLY A 67 3.83 -8.12 21.84
N PRO A 68 4.56 -7.01 21.61
CA PRO A 68 3.99 -5.66 21.68
C PRO A 68 3.04 -5.32 20.52
N ASP A 69 3.18 -5.99 19.38
CA ASP A 69 2.39 -5.70 18.17
C ASP A 69 0.98 -6.33 18.19
N THR A 70 0.67 -7.12 19.23
CA THR A 70 -0.60 -7.81 19.42
C THR A 70 -1.18 -7.54 20.81
N ARG A 71 -1.00 -6.31 21.32
CA ARG A 71 -1.50 -5.88 22.62
C ARG A 71 -3.04 -5.92 22.67
N THR A 72 -3.71 -5.70 21.54
CA THR A 72 -5.12 -6.05 21.38
C THR A 72 -5.25 -7.05 20.23
N SER A 73 -5.90 -8.17 20.49
CA SER A 73 -6.03 -9.29 19.55
C SER A 73 -7.46 -9.80 19.50
N LEU A 74 -8.06 -9.85 18.31
CA LEU A 74 -9.49 -10.11 18.14
C LEU A 74 -9.78 -11.17 17.06
N LEU A 75 -10.98 -11.74 17.17
CA LEU A 75 -11.65 -12.55 16.14
C LEU A 75 -10.87 -13.75 15.61
N PRO A 76 -10.25 -14.60 16.45
CA PRO A 76 -9.39 -15.66 15.93
C PRO A 76 -10.11 -16.63 14.98
N TRP A 77 -9.38 -17.22 14.05
CA TRP A 77 -9.77 -18.41 13.27
C TRP A 77 -8.69 -19.49 13.40
N LEU A 78 -9.05 -20.77 13.20
CA LEU A 78 -8.08 -21.86 13.33
C LEU A 78 -8.24 -22.99 12.32
N GLU A 79 -7.12 -23.66 12.06
CA GLU A 79 -6.99 -24.91 11.32
C GLU A 79 -6.16 -25.92 12.12
N THR A 80 -6.36 -27.21 11.85
CA THR A 80 -5.72 -28.30 12.58
C THR A 80 -4.89 -29.18 11.65
N GLY A 81 -3.79 -29.72 12.16
CA GLY A 81 -2.92 -30.62 11.43
C GLY A 81 -3.13 -32.10 11.79
N PRO A 82 -2.27 -32.99 11.25
CA PRO A 82 -2.44 -34.44 11.35
C PRO A 82 -1.89 -35.06 12.64
N THR A 83 -1.32 -34.26 13.56
CA THR A 83 -0.79 -34.76 14.83
C THR A 83 -1.39 -34.01 16.02
N PRO A 84 -1.52 -34.65 17.20
CA PRO A 84 -2.04 -33.96 18.38
C PRO A 84 -1.16 -32.75 18.70
N GLY A 85 -1.79 -31.61 18.98
CA GLY A 85 -1.09 -30.33 19.20
C GLY A 85 -0.74 -29.55 17.93
N SER A 86 -0.95 -30.10 16.73
CA SER A 86 -0.72 -29.35 15.49
C SER A 86 -1.90 -28.43 15.16
N VAL A 87 -1.72 -27.13 15.41
CA VAL A 87 -2.74 -26.11 15.15
C VAL A 87 -2.14 -24.87 14.49
N ALA A 88 -2.94 -24.24 13.65
CA ALA A 88 -2.69 -22.96 13.01
C ALA A 88 -3.78 -21.99 13.46
N VAL A 89 -3.41 -20.82 13.97
CA VAL A 89 -4.33 -19.79 14.45
C VAL A 89 -4.00 -18.47 13.78
N VAL A 90 -5.02 -17.78 13.29
CA VAL A 90 -4.91 -16.44 12.70
C VAL A 90 -5.78 -15.48 13.48
N TRP A 91 -5.38 -14.21 13.59
CA TRP A 91 -6.19 -13.16 14.24
C TRP A 91 -5.89 -11.77 13.69
N TYR A 92 -6.75 -10.79 14.00
CA TYR A 92 -6.41 -9.37 13.87
C TYR A 92 -5.68 -8.89 15.12
N GLY A 93 -4.52 -8.29 14.95
CA GLY A 93 -3.70 -7.76 16.04
C GLY A 93 -3.34 -6.29 15.83
N THR A 94 -3.26 -5.55 16.94
CA THR A 94 -2.77 -4.17 16.97
C THR A 94 -1.87 -3.94 18.19
N SER A 95 -0.94 -3.00 18.06
CA SER A 95 -0.15 -2.47 19.18
C SER A 95 -0.96 -1.60 20.13
N ASP A 96 -2.16 -1.17 19.74
CA ASP A 96 -3.02 -0.35 20.57
C ASP A 96 -3.61 -1.11 21.77
N ALA A 97 -3.93 -0.39 22.83
CA ALA A 97 -4.36 -0.97 24.12
C ALA A 97 -5.85 -1.36 24.11
N ALA A 98 -6.58 -0.83 23.13
CA ALA A 98 -8.01 -0.94 23.03
C ALA A 98 -8.42 -1.04 21.56
N ASN A 99 -9.57 -1.68 21.36
CA ASN A 99 -10.27 -1.67 20.09
C ASN A 99 -11.07 -0.36 19.94
N ASP A 100 -10.40 0.71 19.51
CA ASP A 100 -10.99 2.03 19.30
C ASP A 100 -10.56 2.67 17.96
N ASP A 101 -11.11 3.84 17.65
CA ASP A 101 -10.92 4.52 16.35
C ASP A 101 -9.46 4.94 16.07
N ASN A 102 -8.54 4.79 17.03
CA ASN A 102 -7.10 5.04 16.86
C ASN A 102 -6.28 3.77 16.61
N ALA A 103 -6.89 2.59 16.66
CA ALA A 103 -6.18 1.33 16.47
C ALA A 103 -5.80 1.09 15.00
N ASP A 104 -4.57 0.63 14.79
CA ASP A 104 -4.08 0.21 13.46
C ASP A 104 -3.82 -1.30 13.44
N TRP A 105 -4.48 -2.00 12.52
CA TRP A 105 -4.57 -3.47 12.56
C TRP A 105 -3.71 -4.14 11.50
N LYS A 106 -3.16 -5.30 11.87
CA LYS A 106 -2.51 -6.25 10.98
C LYS A 106 -3.11 -7.64 11.17
N VAL A 107 -2.86 -8.51 10.21
CA VAL A 107 -3.21 -9.93 10.33
C VAL A 107 -2.00 -10.68 10.87
N PHE A 108 -2.20 -11.47 11.91
CA PHE A 108 -1.18 -12.30 12.53
C PHE A 108 -1.52 -13.77 12.38
N TYR A 109 -0.48 -14.58 12.30
CA TYR A 109 -0.58 -16.03 12.19
C TYR A 109 0.37 -16.67 13.19
N ALA A 110 -0.08 -17.73 13.86
CA ALA A 110 0.76 -18.58 14.68
C ALA A 110 0.50 -20.06 14.40
N LEU A 111 1.55 -20.86 14.46
CA LEU A 111 1.44 -22.31 14.43
C LEU A 111 2.09 -22.94 15.66
N SER A 112 1.54 -24.07 16.09
CA SER A 112 2.12 -24.96 17.09
C SER A 112 2.09 -26.39 16.57
N TYR A 113 3.02 -27.21 17.05
CA TYR A 113 3.00 -28.67 16.88
C TYR A 113 2.71 -29.42 18.18
N ASP A 114 2.62 -28.68 19.29
CA ASP A 114 2.55 -29.20 20.64
C ASP A 114 1.51 -28.45 21.48
N ALA A 115 0.44 -27.94 20.85
CA ALA A 115 -0.60 -27.15 21.51
C ALA A 115 -1.32 -27.86 22.66
N THR A 116 -1.29 -29.19 22.71
CA THR A 116 -1.84 -30.02 23.80
C THR A 116 -0.84 -30.25 24.95
N SER A 117 0.37 -29.71 24.85
CA SER A 117 1.39 -29.75 25.91
C SER A 117 1.01 -28.85 27.09
N ASN A 118 1.57 -29.13 28.28
CA ASN A 118 1.44 -28.24 29.44
C ASN A 118 2.12 -26.87 29.23
N THR A 119 3.10 -26.80 28.32
CA THR A 119 3.84 -25.59 27.96
C THR A 119 4.01 -25.56 26.45
N PRO A 120 2.94 -25.24 25.69
CA PRO A 120 2.97 -25.30 24.25
C PRO A 120 3.84 -24.20 23.68
N THR A 121 4.37 -24.42 22.48
CA THR A 121 5.14 -23.43 21.74
C THR A 121 4.36 -22.94 20.53
N PHE A 122 4.27 -21.61 20.37
CA PHE A 122 3.66 -20.97 19.21
C PHE A 122 4.70 -20.17 18.45
N ARG A 123 4.75 -20.36 17.14
CA ARG A 123 5.59 -19.58 16.22
C ARG A 123 4.72 -18.56 15.52
N GLN A 124 4.79 -17.32 16.00
CA GLN A 124 4.00 -16.20 15.49
C GLN A 124 4.75 -15.44 14.39
N ALA A 125 3.99 -14.97 13.39
CA ALA A 125 4.44 -14.06 12.35
C ALA A 125 3.33 -13.06 12.01
N VAL A 126 3.72 -11.90 11.47
CA VAL A 126 2.78 -11.01 10.77
C VAL A 126 2.49 -11.65 9.40
N ALA A 127 1.22 -11.82 9.08
CA ALA A 127 0.76 -12.42 7.83
C ALA A 127 0.43 -11.38 6.75
N SER A 128 -0.05 -10.19 7.15
CA SER A 128 -0.22 -9.07 6.23
C SER A 128 1.11 -8.35 6.01
N ASP A 129 1.33 -7.83 4.80
CA ASP A 129 2.51 -7.04 4.44
C ASP A 129 2.38 -5.55 4.79
N HIS A 130 1.19 -5.11 5.21
CA HIS A 130 0.89 -3.74 5.64
C HIS A 130 -0.21 -3.70 6.72
N PHE A 131 -0.57 -2.49 7.15
CA PHE A 131 -1.75 -2.25 7.98
C PHE A 131 -3.01 -2.36 7.13
N VAL A 132 -3.91 -3.23 7.53
CA VAL A 132 -5.11 -3.58 6.74
C VAL A 132 -6.32 -2.73 7.10
N HIS A 133 -6.27 -2.01 8.23
CA HIS A 133 -7.38 -1.21 8.74
C HIS A 133 -6.91 -0.18 9.78
N GLY A 134 -7.51 1.01 9.74
CA GLY A 134 -7.22 2.12 10.66
C GLY A 134 -8.48 2.64 11.36
N SER A 135 -9.03 1.88 12.29
CA SER A 135 -10.09 2.26 13.23
C SER A 135 -10.39 1.07 14.15
N ASN A 136 -11.47 1.09 14.92
CA ASN A 136 -11.90 -0.10 15.66
C ASN A 136 -12.37 -1.21 14.71
N ILE A 137 -12.15 -2.46 15.08
CA ILE A 137 -12.82 -3.61 14.49
C ILE A 137 -14.20 -3.77 15.10
N SER A 138 -15.22 -4.04 14.28
CA SER A 138 -16.56 -4.34 14.79
C SER A 138 -16.54 -5.70 15.51
N THR A 139 -17.16 -5.79 16.67
CA THR A 139 -17.35 -7.07 17.38
C THR A 139 -18.82 -7.34 17.70
N GLY A 140 -19.73 -6.42 17.32
CA GLY A 140 -21.14 -6.44 17.68
C GLY A 140 -22.06 -7.16 16.69
N GLY A 141 -21.53 -7.69 15.59
CA GLY A 141 -22.33 -8.35 14.54
C GLY A 141 -23.25 -7.39 13.76
N THR A 142 -24.21 -7.93 13.01
CA THR A 142 -25.04 -7.18 12.05
C THR A 142 -26.18 -6.35 12.65
N LEU A 143 -26.48 -6.51 13.94
CA LEU A 143 -27.63 -5.91 14.64
C LEU A 143 -27.26 -4.84 15.68
N GLY A 144 -25.96 -4.58 15.90
CA GLY A 144 -25.47 -3.60 16.87
C GLY A 144 -25.44 -2.16 16.36
N THR A 145 -25.54 -1.19 17.29
CA THR A 145 -25.41 0.25 17.01
C THR A 145 -23.97 0.77 17.07
N ALA A 146 -22.99 -0.12 17.25
CA ALA A 146 -21.58 0.25 17.45
C ALA A 146 -20.78 0.11 16.14
N ASN A 147 -19.98 1.16 15.85
CA ASN A 147 -18.93 1.31 14.85
C ASN A 147 -18.67 0.10 13.92
N ARG A 148 -19.17 0.17 12.68
CA ARG A 148 -19.02 -0.85 11.64
C ARG A 148 -17.94 -0.47 10.63
N ASN A 149 -16.70 -0.33 11.12
CA ASN A 149 -15.62 0.25 10.34
C ASN A 149 -14.95 -0.73 9.37
N LEU A 150 -14.77 -2.00 9.76
CA LEU A 150 -14.35 -3.11 8.90
C LEU A 150 -15.23 -4.33 9.15
N LEU A 151 -15.43 -5.16 8.12
CA LEU A 151 -16.16 -6.42 8.20
C LEU A 151 -15.33 -7.50 8.96
N ASP A 152 -15.99 -8.17 9.90
CA ASP A 152 -15.40 -9.01 10.95
C ASP A 152 -14.86 -10.39 10.48
N TYR A 153 -14.67 -10.64 9.18
CA TYR A 153 -14.39 -11.97 8.66
C TYR A 153 -13.01 -12.10 8.00
N PHE A 154 -12.29 -13.14 8.42
CA PHE A 154 -11.14 -13.71 7.74
C PHE A 154 -11.12 -15.21 7.97
N GLN A 155 -10.51 -15.93 7.06
CA GLN A 155 -10.42 -17.38 7.07
C GLN A 155 -8.97 -17.79 6.81
N VAL A 156 -8.49 -18.81 7.52
CA VAL A 156 -7.29 -19.54 7.13
C VAL A 156 -7.66 -20.91 6.59
N SER A 157 -6.90 -21.36 5.61
CA SER A 157 -6.88 -22.73 5.09
C SER A 157 -5.45 -23.19 4.95
N LEU A 158 -5.23 -24.49 4.80
CA LEU A 158 -3.91 -25.06 4.61
C LEU A 158 -3.80 -25.66 3.22
N ASP A 159 -2.69 -25.39 2.53
CA ASP A 159 -2.37 -26.07 1.29
C ASP A 159 -1.89 -27.52 1.54
N PRO A 160 -1.66 -28.34 0.50
CA PRO A 160 -1.22 -29.72 0.66
C PRO A 160 0.15 -29.90 1.35
N ASN A 161 0.97 -28.85 1.46
CA ASN A 161 2.24 -28.83 2.20
C ASN A 161 2.07 -28.31 3.65
N GLY A 162 0.84 -27.96 4.04
CA GLY A 162 0.53 -27.33 5.32
C GLY A 162 0.84 -25.84 5.37
N ALA A 163 1.05 -25.16 4.24
CA ALA A 163 1.25 -23.71 4.21
C ALA A 163 -0.08 -22.98 4.44
N ALA A 164 -0.07 -21.93 5.26
CA ALA A 164 -1.27 -21.14 5.52
C ALA A 164 -1.67 -20.28 4.31
N THR A 165 -2.92 -20.36 3.90
CA THR A 165 -3.56 -19.44 2.96
C THR A 165 -4.65 -18.69 3.73
N ILE A 166 -4.47 -17.39 3.89
CA ILE A 166 -5.30 -16.54 4.75
C ILE A 166 -5.99 -15.51 3.87
N ALA A 167 -7.33 -15.53 3.88
CA ALA A 167 -8.15 -14.51 3.25
C ALA A 167 -8.71 -13.57 4.33
N TYR A 168 -8.60 -12.25 4.13
CA TYR A 168 -9.03 -11.25 5.11
C TYR A 168 -9.61 -10.02 4.42
N THR A 169 -10.36 -9.22 5.19
CA THR A 169 -10.89 -7.94 4.70
C THR A 169 -9.89 -6.83 4.99
N ASP A 170 -9.75 -5.91 4.06
CA ASP A 170 -8.79 -4.81 4.14
C ASP A 170 -9.37 -3.59 3.41
N ASP A 171 -9.43 -2.48 4.11
CA ASP A 171 -9.95 -1.20 3.63
C ASP A 171 -8.92 -0.07 3.69
N HIS A 172 -7.63 -0.42 3.91
CA HIS A 172 -6.56 0.55 4.18
C HIS A 172 -6.48 1.64 3.12
N ASN A 173 -6.87 1.32 1.90
CA ASN A 173 -6.72 2.20 0.75
C ASN A 173 -7.93 3.13 0.61
N ASP A 174 -9.17 2.68 0.75
CA ASP A 174 -10.34 3.42 0.24
C ASP A 174 -11.59 3.37 1.11
N PHE A 175 -11.46 2.94 2.37
CA PHE A 175 -12.55 2.82 3.33
C PHE A 175 -13.60 1.76 2.97
N ASP A 176 -13.41 1.03 1.88
CA ASP A 176 -14.30 -0.05 1.46
C ASP A 176 -13.55 -1.36 1.62
N GLY A 177 -14.14 -2.32 2.33
CA GLY A 177 -13.49 -3.60 2.60
C GLY A 177 -13.33 -4.44 1.34
N HIS A 178 -12.08 -4.68 0.94
CA HIS A 178 -11.74 -5.64 -0.12
C HIS A 178 -11.26 -6.94 0.48
N THR A 179 -11.44 -8.05 -0.25
CA THR A 179 -10.86 -9.33 0.13
C THR A 179 -9.44 -9.44 -0.38
N TYR A 180 -8.49 -9.56 0.53
CA TYR A 180 -7.10 -9.88 0.25
C TYR A 180 -6.82 -11.32 0.60
N LEU A 181 -5.79 -11.88 -0.04
CA LEU A 181 -5.30 -13.21 0.21
C LEU A 181 -3.78 -13.16 0.38
N THR A 182 -3.30 -13.67 1.50
CA THR A 182 -1.87 -13.93 1.72
C THR A 182 -1.65 -15.44 1.79
N HIS A 183 -0.56 -15.90 1.21
CA HIS A 183 -0.15 -17.30 1.25
C HIS A 183 1.23 -17.36 1.90
N GLN A 184 1.43 -18.32 2.79
CA GLN A 184 2.71 -18.56 3.40
C GLN A 184 3.69 -19.01 2.33
N ILE A 185 4.77 -18.24 2.18
CA ILE A 185 5.79 -18.45 1.14
C ILE A 185 7.12 -18.98 1.68
N GLY A 186 7.16 -19.43 2.93
CA GLY A 186 8.41 -19.84 3.56
C GLY A 186 8.24 -20.32 5.00
N GLY A 187 9.27 -21.02 5.48
CA GLY A 187 9.34 -21.49 6.85
C GLY A 187 8.54 -22.78 7.11
N PRO A 188 8.27 -23.11 8.38
CA PRO A 188 7.56 -24.33 8.75
C PRO A 188 6.08 -24.28 8.35
N GLY A 189 5.59 -25.31 7.65
CA GLY A 189 4.16 -25.55 7.45
C GLY A 189 3.55 -26.30 8.63
N LEU A 190 2.22 -26.38 8.72
CA LEU A 190 1.56 -27.09 9.82
C LEU A 190 1.80 -28.61 9.79
N ASN A 191 2.05 -29.18 8.61
CA ASN A 191 2.43 -30.58 8.49
C ASN A 191 3.95 -30.74 8.67
N ALA A 192 4.38 -30.98 9.91
CA ALA A 192 5.80 -31.14 10.26
C ALA A 192 6.52 -32.30 9.55
N THR A 193 5.78 -33.25 8.96
CA THR A 193 6.36 -34.39 8.24
C THR A 193 6.67 -34.10 6.76
N GLN A 194 6.17 -32.98 6.24
CA GLN A 194 6.46 -32.51 4.89
C GLN A 194 7.66 -31.56 4.88
N SER A 195 8.25 -31.37 3.70
CA SER A 195 9.29 -30.35 3.53
C SER A 195 8.73 -28.98 3.91
N ASN A 196 9.58 -28.14 4.51
CA ASN A 196 9.25 -26.74 4.76
C ASN A 196 8.64 -26.10 3.52
N VAL A 197 7.72 -25.16 3.75
CA VAL A 197 7.07 -24.39 2.68
C VAL A 197 8.19 -23.75 1.86
N PRO A 198 8.35 -24.13 0.58
CA PRO A 198 9.41 -23.60 -0.23
C PRO A 198 9.12 -22.15 -0.57
N SER A 199 10.18 -21.34 -0.71
CA SER A 199 10.02 -20.03 -1.34
C SER A 199 9.45 -20.22 -2.75
N PRO A 200 8.35 -19.54 -3.11
CA PRO A 200 7.74 -19.66 -4.44
C PRO A 200 8.64 -19.09 -5.54
N GLY A 201 9.77 -18.46 -5.18
CA GLY A 201 10.63 -17.75 -6.11
C GLY A 201 10.14 -16.32 -6.35
N PRO A 202 10.58 -15.66 -7.44
CA PRO A 202 10.12 -14.32 -7.76
C PRO A 202 8.61 -14.29 -8.01
N ALA A 203 7.98 -13.15 -7.73
CA ALA A 203 6.56 -12.95 -8.02
C ALA A 203 6.26 -13.30 -9.49
N PRO A 204 5.19 -14.05 -9.77
CA PRO A 204 4.78 -14.30 -11.15
C PRO A 204 4.46 -12.96 -11.84
N THR A 205 4.63 -12.93 -13.17
CA THR A 205 4.15 -11.80 -13.97
C THR A 205 2.68 -11.53 -13.66
N PRO A 206 2.25 -10.25 -13.51
CA PRO A 206 0.87 -9.90 -13.20
C PRO A 206 -0.12 -10.71 -14.05
N GLN A 207 -1.04 -11.40 -13.40
CA GLN A 207 -2.04 -12.18 -14.12
C GLN A 207 -2.97 -11.23 -14.89
N THR A 208 -3.21 -11.52 -16.17
CA THR A 208 -4.32 -10.95 -16.93
C THR A 208 -5.62 -11.61 -16.49
N GLY A 209 -6.08 -11.27 -15.28
CA GLY A 209 -7.39 -11.65 -14.75
C GLY A 209 -8.49 -10.67 -15.19
N PRO A 210 -9.75 -10.87 -14.76
CA PRO A 210 -10.87 -9.98 -15.07
C PRO A 210 -10.80 -8.62 -14.34
N PHE A 211 -9.61 -8.17 -13.93
CA PHE A 211 -9.47 -6.85 -13.34
C PHE A 211 -9.69 -5.79 -14.43
N PRO A 212 -10.44 -4.71 -14.14
CA PRO A 212 -10.63 -3.65 -15.09
C PRO A 212 -9.27 -2.99 -15.31
N SER A 213 -8.71 -3.14 -16.50
CA SER A 213 -7.62 -2.28 -16.98
C SER A 213 -8.24 -1.11 -17.73
N ALA A 214 -7.55 0.03 -17.78
CA ALA A 214 -8.00 1.17 -18.56
C ALA A 214 -8.32 0.76 -20.01
N ALA A 215 -7.48 -0.08 -20.62
CA ALA A 215 -7.71 -0.58 -21.97
C ALA A 215 -8.97 -1.46 -22.09
N SER A 216 -9.24 -2.34 -21.12
CA SER A 216 -10.37 -3.29 -21.19
C SER A 216 -11.72 -2.63 -20.97
N VAL A 217 -11.77 -1.51 -20.23
CA VAL A 217 -13.04 -0.82 -19.91
C VAL A 217 -13.27 0.43 -20.76
N GLY A 218 -12.26 0.87 -21.51
CA GLY A 218 -12.28 2.13 -22.27
C GLY A 218 -11.93 3.35 -21.43
N GLY A 219 -11.23 3.15 -20.32
CA GLY A 219 -10.62 4.17 -19.47
C GLY A 219 -9.39 4.84 -20.09
N GLU A 220 -8.81 5.80 -19.38
CA GLU A 220 -7.59 6.50 -19.81
C GLU A 220 -6.31 5.71 -19.45
N PRO A 221 -5.34 5.58 -20.38
CA PRO A 221 -4.06 4.96 -20.08
C PRO A 221 -3.32 5.65 -18.93
N GLY A 222 -2.75 4.88 -18.01
CA GLY A 222 -2.01 5.41 -16.86
C GLY A 222 -2.88 5.98 -15.74
N SER A 223 -4.21 5.78 -15.80
CA SER A 223 -5.10 6.05 -14.67
C SER A 223 -4.72 5.25 -13.43
N GLN A 224 -4.82 5.89 -12.28
CA GLN A 224 -4.57 5.23 -10.99
C GLN A 224 -5.75 4.38 -10.55
N VAL A 225 -6.95 4.78 -10.95
CA VAL A 225 -8.19 4.08 -10.65
C VAL A 225 -8.77 3.56 -11.95
N THR A 226 -9.20 2.31 -11.96
CA THR A 226 -9.98 1.71 -13.04
C THR A 226 -11.16 0.98 -12.42
N ASP A 227 -12.28 0.99 -13.12
CA ASP A 227 -13.51 0.40 -12.63
C ASP A 227 -14.22 -0.41 -13.70
N PHE A 228 -15.14 -1.28 -13.28
CA PHE A 228 -15.93 -2.05 -14.22
C PHE A 228 -16.85 -1.14 -15.00
N ARG A 229 -17.21 -1.59 -16.20
CA ARG A 229 -18.21 -0.90 -17.01
C ARG A 229 -19.58 -1.46 -16.65
N HIS A 230 -20.60 -0.60 -16.63
CA HIS A 230 -22.00 -0.95 -16.40
C HIS A 230 -22.28 -1.49 -15.01
N ASP A 231 -21.72 -0.87 -13.98
CA ASP A 231 -21.93 -1.24 -12.58
C ASP A 231 -22.60 -0.15 -11.72
N VAL A 232 -23.00 0.97 -12.34
CA VAL A 232 -23.88 1.98 -11.72
C VAL A 232 -25.08 1.31 -11.08
N ALA A 233 -25.25 1.52 -9.77
CA ALA A 233 -26.32 0.97 -8.98
C ALA A 233 -27.31 2.06 -8.53
N ASP A 234 -28.60 1.76 -8.56
CA ASP A 234 -29.58 2.58 -7.84
C ASP A 234 -29.57 2.29 -6.32
N ALA A 235 -30.38 3.02 -5.55
CA ALA A 235 -30.48 2.78 -4.11
C ALA A 235 -31.05 1.40 -3.72
N LEU A 236 -31.65 0.66 -4.66
CA LEU A 236 -32.11 -0.72 -4.50
C LEU A 236 -31.07 -1.74 -4.96
N LEU A 237 -29.84 -1.30 -5.26
CA LEU A 237 -28.73 -2.10 -5.77
C LEU A 237 -29.03 -2.73 -7.16
N VAL A 238 -29.96 -2.15 -7.91
CA VAL A 238 -30.21 -2.56 -9.29
C VAL A 238 -29.14 -1.92 -10.17
N VAL A 239 -28.36 -2.79 -10.83
CA VAL A 239 -27.27 -2.39 -11.73
C VAL A 239 -27.83 -1.97 -13.08
N THR A 240 -27.28 -0.89 -13.64
CA THR A 240 -27.60 -0.37 -14.98
C THR A 240 -26.69 -1.03 -16.02
N PRO A 241 -27.18 -1.95 -16.87
CA PRO A 241 -26.34 -2.75 -17.77
C PRO A 241 -26.03 -2.02 -19.10
N THR A 242 -25.94 -0.69 -19.07
CA THR A 242 -25.76 0.17 -20.26
C THR A 242 -24.89 1.38 -19.90
N ASP A 243 -24.29 2.02 -20.90
CA ASP A 243 -23.50 3.23 -20.68
C ASP A 243 -24.35 4.31 -19.99
N ASP A 244 -23.76 4.98 -19.00
CA ASP A 244 -24.43 5.95 -18.15
C ASP A 244 -23.41 7.06 -17.75
N PRO A 245 -23.83 8.33 -17.60
CA PRO A 245 -22.94 9.41 -17.18
C PRO A 245 -22.37 9.28 -15.77
N LEU A 246 -22.92 8.40 -14.93
CA LEU A 246 -22.37 8.11 -13.62
C LEU A 246 -21.45 6.87 -13.62
N ASP A 247 -21.39 6.11 -14.71
CA ASP A 247 -20.57 4.89 -14.84
C ASP A 247 -19.10 5.28 -15.05
N ILE A 248 -18.32 5.23 -13.98
CA ILE A 248 -16.91 5.58 -13.94
C ILE A 248 -16.13 4.45 -14.61
N LEU A 249 -15.23 4.80 -15.50
CA LEU A 249 -14.33 3.83 -16.13
C LEU A 249 -12.91 3.94 -15.58
N SER A 250 -12.49 5.17 -15.26
CA SER A 250 -11.18 5.40 -14.66
C SER A 250 -11.06 6.79 -14.05
N VAL A 251 -10.15 6.95 -13.09
CA VAL A 251 -9.69 8.25 -12.59
C VAL A 251 -8.18 8.38 -12.79
N ASN A 252 -7.78 9.43 -13.50
CA ASN A 252 -6.39 9.81 -13.72
C ASN A 252 -6.05 11.05 -12.89
N TYR A 253 -5.02 10.93 -12.08
CA TYR A 253 -4.38 12.05 -11.41
C TYR A 253 -3.10 12.41 -12.15
N SER A 254 -3.00 13.68 -12.49
CA SER A 254 -1.82 14.28 -13.10
C SER A 254 -1.61 15.67 -12.49
N CYS A 255 -0.66 16.42 -13.02
CA CYS A 255 -0.42 17.77 -12.57
C CYS A 255 -0.02 18.67 -13.75
N GLN A 256 0.00 19.97 -13.49
CA GLN A 256 0.53 20.98 -14.41
C GLN A 256 1.13 22.15 -13.62
N GLY A 257 1.87 23.03 -14.30
CA GLY A 257 2.53 24.19 -13.68
C GLY A 257 3.89 23.87 -13.06
N ALA A 258 4.45 24.85 -12.35
CA ALA A 258 5.77 24.77 -11.71
C ALA A 258 5.84 25.66 -10.45
N GLY A 259 6.77 25.35 -9.55
CA GLY A 259 6.96 26.09 -8.28
C GLY A 259 5.72 26.07 -7.40
N ASP A 260 5.35 27.21 -6.83
CA ASP A 260 4.15 27.36 -5.98
C ASP A 260 2.84 27.32 -6.78
N ASN A 261 2.91 27.35 -8.12
CA ASN A 261 1.75 27.31 -9.02
C ASN A 261 1.47 25.89 -9.55
N VAL A 262 2.02 24.84 -8.92
CA VAL A 262 1.69 23.46 -9.29
C VAL A 262 0.23 23.18 -8.94
N GLN A 263 -0.48 22.67 -9.94
CA GLN A 263 -1.89 22.29 -9.85
C GLN A 263 -2.04 20.80 -10.04
N LEU A 264 -2.86 20.17 -9.19
CA LEU A 264 -3.38 18.84 -9.41
C LEU A 264 -4.44 18.90 -10.52
N VAL A 265 -4.37 17.97 -11.46
CA VAL A 265 -5.37 17.77 -12.51
C VAL A 265 -5.97 16.39 -12.29
N ALA A 266 -7.16 16.33 -11.72
CA ALA A 266 -7.92 15.10 -11.56
C ALA A 266 -8.91 14.97 -12.72
N ARG A 267 -8.87 13.84 -13.42
CA ARG A 267 -9.73 13.56 -14.55
C ARG A 267 -10.44 12.24 -14.37
N MET A 268 -11.77 12.27 -14.44
CA MET A 268 -12.62 11.10 -14.43
C MET A 268 -13.12 10.84 -15.85
N LYS A 269 -12.95 9.60 -16.32
CA LYS A 269 -13.54 9.10 -17.55
C LYS A 269 -14.80 8.33 -17.19
N VAL A 270 -15.92 8.65 -17.83
CA VAL A 270 -17.20 7.94 -17.67
C VAL A 270 -17.60 7.25 -18.98
N SER A 271 -18.54 6.30 -18.94
CA SER A 271 -18.90 5.54 -20.14
C SER A 271 -19.70 6.35 -21.16
N ASP A 272 -20.56 7.28 -20.72
CA ASP A 272 -21.26 8.22 -21.61
C ASP A 272 -21.37 9.63 -21.01
N LEU A 273 -20.88 10.66 -21.70
CA LEU A 273 -21.09 12.06 -21.33
C LEU A 273 -21.65 12.87 -22.51
N SER A 274 -22.36 12.21 -23.43
CA SER A 274 -23.02 12.84 -24.57
C SER A 274 -23.97 13.96 -24.15
N THR A 275 -24.60 13.78 -22.98
CA THR A 275 -25.35 14.81 -22.27
C THR A 275 -24.87 14.88 -20.82
N VAL A 276 -24.69 16.09 -20.30
CA VAL A 276 -24.34 16.27 -18.88
C VAL A 276 -25.65 16.27 -18.07
N PRO A 277 -25.90 15.26 -17.22
CA PRO A 277 -27.14 15.19 -16.47
C PRO A 277 -27.20 16.31 -15.40
N PRO A 278 -28.39 16.86 -15.09
CA PRO A 278 -28.58 17.76 -13.96
C PRO A 278 -28.46 16.99 -12.63
N GLU A 279 -28.36 17.71 -11.51
CA GLU A 279 -28.42 17.15 -10.14
C GLU A 279 -27.44 15.99 -9.90
N SER A 280 -26.29 16.01 -10.59
CA SER A 280 -25.31 14.94 -10.60
C SER A 280 -23.99 15.43 -10.03
N ASN A 281 -23.26 14.53 -9.37
CA ASN A 281 -22.00 14.82 -8.71
C ASN A 281 -20.97 13.78 -9.12
N TRP A 282 -19.75 14.23 -9.41
CA TRP A 282 -18.59 13.39 -9.67
C TRP A 282 -17.47 13.85 -8.75
N ARG A 283 -17.11 12.99 -7.79
CA ARG A 283 -16.12 13.25 -6.75
C ARG A 283 -14.91 12.35 -6.98
N MET A 284 -13.73 12.94 -6.88
CA MET A 284 -12.44 12.27 -6.95
C MET A 284 -11.72 12.53 -5.63
N ASN A 285 -11.59 11.50 -4.81
CA ASN A 285 -10.96 11.54 -3.50
C ASN A 285 -9.49 11.16 -3.61
N PHE A 286 -8.65 11.80 -2.80
CA PHE A 286 -7.24 11.48 -2.69
C PHE A 286 -6.74 11.81 -1.28
N THR A 287 -5.76 11.04 -0.82
CA THR A 287 -5.15 11.21 0.49
C THR A 287 -3.68 11.54 0.33
N ALA A 288 -3.20 12.54 1.06
CA ALA A 288 -1.77 12.85 1.22
C ALA A 288 -1.31 12.51 2.64
N ASN A 289 0.01 12.40 2.86
CA ASN A 289 0.59 12.19 4.19
C ASN A 289 0.05 10.96 4.94
N ALA A 290 -0.46 9.95 4.22
CA ALA A 290 -0.80 8.68 4.83
C ALA A 290 0.50 7.98 5.30
N PRO A 291 0.52 7.34 6.48
CA PRO A 291 1.63 6.48 6.87
C PRO A 291 1.90 5.44 5.78
N ASP A 292 3.18 5.14 5.53
CA ASP A 292 3.63 4.17 4.53
C ASP A 292 3.20 4.48 3.08
N SER A 293 2.80 5.73 2.78
CA SER A 293 2.40 6.19 1.43
C SER A 293 3.58 6.32 0.46
N THR A 294 4.29 5.22 0.22
CA THR A 294 5.35 5.14 -0.78
C THR A 294 4.82 4.47 -2.05
N PRO A 295 5.36 4.80 -3.24
CA PRO A 295 5.02 4.09 -4.47
C PRO A 295 5.33 2.61 -4.33
N SER A 296 4.38 1.74 -4.68
CA SER A 296 4.60 0.30 -4.63
C SER A 296 5.70 -0.09 -5.62
N PRO A 297 6.59 -1.03 -5.27
CA PRO A 297 7.58 -1.58 -6.18
C PRO A 297 6.99 -2.17 -7.46
N THR A 298 5.73 -2.61 -7.42
CA THR A 298 5.02 -3.15 -8.60
C THR A 298 4.16 -2.10 -9.30
N GLY A 299 3.87 -0.96 -8.64
CA GLY A 299 2.99 0.09 -9.17
C GLY A 299 1.49 -0.25 -9.16
N ASP A 300 1.12 -1.45 -8.67
CA ASP A 300 -0.25 -1.99 -8.82
C ASP A 300 -1.12 -1.81 -7.56
N TYR A 301 -0.57 -1.35 -6.44
CA TYR A 301 -1.32 -1.24 -5.17
C TYR A 301 -0.71 -0.24 -4.18
N SER A 302 -1.54 0.33 -3.30
CA SER A 302 -1.10 1.22 -2.20
C SER A 302 -0.60 0.43 -1.00
N PHE A 303 0.40 0.95 -0.29
CA PHE A 303 0.71 0.55 1.10
C PHE A 303 0.26 1.59 2.12
N GLY A 304 -0.18 2.76 1.64
CA GLY A 304 -0.48 3.90 2.49
C GLY A 304 -1.81 3.71 3.20
N LEU A 305 -1.82 3.86 4.53
CA LEU A 305 -3.04 3.79 5.33
C LEU A 305 -3.83 5.11 5.19
N SER A 306 -4.70 5.16 4.18
CA SER A 306 -5.43 6.37 3.77
C SER A 306 -6.24 7.01 4.91
N ASP A 307 -6.79 6.19 5.81
CA ASP A 307 -7.53 6.61 7.00
C ASP A 307 -6.71 7.51 7.93
N ARG A 308 -5.39 7.34 7.89
CA ARG A 308 -4.43 8.08 8.71
C ARG A 308 -3.75 9.21 7.96
N GLY A 309 -4.16 9.53 6.73
CA GLY A 309 -3.65 10.67 5.98
C GLY A 309 -4.56 11.91 6.03
N ASP A 310 -4.10 12.98 5.40
CA ASP A 310 -4.89 14.16 5.10
C ASP A 310 -5.76 13.87 3.87
N GLN A 311 -7.07 13.75 4.09
CA GLN A 311 -8.02 13.31 3.06
C GLN A 311 -8.69 14.51 2.38
N PHE A 312 -8.61 14.51 1.05
CA PHE A 312 -9.13 15.57 0.21
C PHE A 312 -10.03 15.02 -0.88
N PHE A 313 -10.80 15.92 -1.49
CA PHE A 313 -11.51 15.62 -2.71
C PHE A 313 -11.58 16.83 -3.61
N VAL A 314 -11.75 16.57 -4.91
CA VAL A 314 -12.30 17.52 -5.86
C VAL A 314 -13.64 17.00 -6.38
N ARG A 315 -14.55 17.90 -6.73
CA ARG A 315 -15.91 17.55 -7.15
C ARG A 315 -16.37 18.45 -8.30
N ALA A 316 -16.87 17.83 -9.36
CA ALA A 316 -17.74 18.47 -10.33
C ALA A 316 -19.20 18.20 -9.95
N SER A 317 -20.07 19.19 -10.04
CA SER A 317 -21.50 19.07 -9.71
C SER A 317 -22.35 19.83 -10.72
N THR A 318 -23.54 19.32 -11.01
CA THR A 318 -24.60 20.02 -11.74
C THR A 318 -25.83 20.29 -10.86
N ASP A 319 -25.69 20.11 -9.54
CA ASP A 319 -26.73 20.38 -8.54
C ASP A 319 -26.59 21.84 -8.02
N PRO A 320 -27.64 22.69 -8.07
CA PRO A 320 -28.99 22.39 -8.55
C PRO A 320 -29.21 22.64 -10.06
N THR A 321 -28.40 23.48 -10.75
CA THR A 321 -28.65 23.77 -12.19
C THR A 321 -27.44 24.19 -13.05
N LEU A 322 -26.27 24.48 -12.47
CA LEU A 322 -25.07 24.88 -13.22
C LEU A 322 -23.86 24.04 -12.82
N PRO A 323 -22.93 23.79 -13.76
CA PRO A 323 -21.63 23.21 -13.46
C PRO A 323 -20.89 23.99 -12.36
N GLU A 324 -20.66 23.36 -11.22
CA GLU A 324 -19.79 23.82 -10.15
C GLU A 324 -18.60 22.88 -10.00
N PHE A 325 -17.42 23.46 -9.83
CA PHE A 325 -16.20 22.72 -9.52
C PHE A 325 -15.67 23.17 -8.17
N SER A 326 -15.47 22.23 -7.27
CA SER A 326 -15.13 22.49 -5.87
C SER A 326 -14.04 21.55 -5.37
N PHE A 327 -13.42 21.92 -4.26
CA PHE A 327 -12.53 21.05 -3.51
C PHE A 327 -12.91 21.06 -2.03
N GLY A 328 -12.49 20.04 -1.30
CA GLY A 328 -12.76 19.94 0.11
C GLY A 328 -11.96 18.87 0.83
N THR A 329 -12.33 18.65 2.09
CA THR A 329 -11.75 17.61 2.95
C THR A 329 -12.78 16.51 3.20
N ALA A 330 -12.28 15.29 3.40
CA ALA A 330 -13.08 14.16 3.87
C ALA A 330 -12.66 13.75 5.29
N THR A 331 -13.59 13.18 6.06
CA THR A 331 -13.31 12.61 7.37
C THR A 331 -14.13 11.34 7.54
N ARG A 332 -13.48 10.25 7.97
CA ARG A 332 -14.19 9.05 8.41
C ARG A 332 -14.74 9.26 9.81
N ASN A 333 -16.05 9.07 9.94
CA ASN A 333 -16.76 9.10 11.21
C ASN A 333 -16.62 7.74 11.91
N SER A 334 -16.87 7.71 13.22
CA SER A 334 -16.80 6.49 14.02
C SER A 334 -17.73 5.38 13.52
N ASP A 335 -18.86 5.75 12.91
CA ASP A 335 -19.84 4.82 12.33
C ASP A 335 -19.44 4.25 10.95
N GLY A 336 -18.27 4.63 10.43
CA GLY A 336 -17.74 4.22 9.13
C GLY A 336 -18.18 5.10 7.97
N SER A 337 -19.10 6.06 8.19
CA SER A 337 -19.50 6.99 7.15
C SER A 337 -18.41 8.03 6.86
N LEU A 338 -18.35 8.50 5.61
CA LEU A 338 -17.47 9.60 5.22
C LEU A 338 -18.24 10.93 5.21
N SER A 339 -17.75 11.90 5.97
CA SER A 339 -18.23 13.27 5.95
C SER A 339 -17.39 14.12 5.00
N TYR A 340 -18.07 14.85 4.11
CA TYR A 340 -17.44 15.71 3.12
C TYR A 340 -17.69 17.18 3.42
N SER A 341 -16.63 17.98 3.51
CA SER A 341 -16.70 19.42 3.75
C SER A 341 -16.09 20.18 2.59
N ILE A 342 -16.94 20.86 1.81
CA ILE A 342 -16.49 21.77 0.74
C ILE A 342 -15.75 22.95 1.38
N LYS A 343 -14.55 23.24 0.86
CA LYS A 343 -13.72 24.36 1.34
C LYS A 343 -13.69 25.54 0.39
N GLY A 344 -13.99 25.32 -0.89
CA GLY A 344 -14.17 26.39 -1.86
C GLY A 344 -14.27 25.88 -3.29
N ALA A 345 -14.36 26.82 -4.23
CA ALA A 345 -14.33 26.53 -5.66
C ALA A 345 -12.94 26.02 -6.08
N ALA A 346 -12.90 25.04 -6.99
CA ALA A 346 -11.68 24.63 -7.68
C ALA A 346 -11.18 25.76 -8.61
N ASP A 347 -9.94 25.66 -9.09
CA ASP A 347 -9.34 26.70 -9.94
C ASP A 347 -9.94 26.68 -11.36
N SER A 348 -10.27 25.50 -11.87
CA SER A 348 -11.07 25.33 -13.08
C SER A 348 -11.65 23.92 -13.16
N GLY A 349 -12.58 23.70 -14.09
CA GLY A 349 -13.02 22.36 -14.46
C GLY A 349 -13.80 22.36 -15.77
N SER A 350 -14.04 21.17 -16.31
CA SER A 350 -14.76 21.00 -17.58
C SER A 350 -15.45 19.65 -17.68
N PHE A 351 -16.53 19.63 -18.45
CA PHE A 351 -17.17 18.42 -18.98
C PHE A 351 -16.87 18.36 -20.48
N ASN A 352 -16.30 17.26 -20.96
CA ASN A 352 -15.93 17.07 -22.36
C ASN A 352 -16.63 15.84 -22.93
N SER A 353 -17.72 16.07 -23.64
CA SER A 353 -18.54 15.03 -24.28
C SER A 353 -17.85 14.31 -25.45
N ALA A 354 -16.86 14.93 -26.10
CA ALA A 354 -16.12 14.27 -27.18
C ALA A 354 -15.19 13.17 -26.66
N SER A 355 -14.77 13.28 -25.40
CA SER A 355 -13.90 12.31 -24.75
C SER A 355 -14.54 11.63 -23.55
N ASN A 356 -15.79 11.90 -23.22
CA ASN A 356 -16.46 11.45 -21.99
C ASN A 356 -15.63 11.70 -20.71
N THR A 357 -14.97 12.86 -20.62
CA THR A 357 -14.11 13.19 -19.48
C THR A 357 -14.63 14.38 -18.69
N ILE A 358 -14.41 14.31 -17.38
CA ILE A 358 -14.70 15.35 -16.40
C ILE A 358 -13.37 15.72 -15.75
N THR A 359 -12.94 16.97 -15.90
CA THR A 359 -11.66 17.44 -15.35
C THR A 359 -11.90 18.46 -14.25
N VAL A 360 -11.17 18.34 -13.15
CA VAL A 360 -11.10 19.36 -12.09
C VAL A 360 -9.64 19.68 -11.81
N VAL A 361 -9.32 20.98 -11.80
CA VAL A 361 -7.95 21.49 -11.58
C VAL A 361 -7.92 22.26 -10.27
N LEU A 362 -6.94 21.95 -9.42
CA LEU A 362 -6.78 22.55 -8.10
C LEU A 362 -5.30 22.89 -7.83
N ALA A 363 -5.01 24.14 -7.48
CA ALA A 363 -3.69 24.54 -7.00
C ALA A 363 -3.37 23.87 -5.65
N LEU A 364 -2.24 23.16 -5.58
CA LEU A 364 -1.89 22.34 -4.41
C LEU A 364 -1.71 23.16 -3.13
N ASN A 365 -1.20 24.38 -3.24
CA ASN A 365 -1.01 25.28 -2.10
C ASN A 365 -2.33 25.67 -1.39
N ARG A 366 -3.48 25.50 -2.05
CA ARG A 366 -4.80 25.77 -1.44
C ARG A 366 -5.19 24.71 -0.40
N LEU A 367 -4.52 23.55 -0.42
CA LEU A 367 -4.70 22.48 0.55
C LEU A 367 -3.94 22.74 1.85
N ASP A 368 -2.92 23.61 1.86
CA ASP A 368 -1.97 23.78 2.99
C ASP A 368 -2.65 24.04 4.33
N GLN A 369 -3.67 24.90 4.33
CA GLN A 369 -4.41 25.27 5.53
C GLN A 369 -5.27 24.12 6.11
N TYR A 370 -5.40 23.02 5.36
CA TYR A 370 -6.18 21.84 5.72
C TYR A 370 -5.29 20.61 5.93
N VAL A 371 -3.97 20.74 5.77
CA VAL A 371 -3.00 19.70 6.13
C VAL A 371 -2.85 19.68 7.65
N THR A 372 -3.08 18.51 8.24
CA THR A 372 -3.10 18.30 9.69
C THR A 372 -2.11 17.22 10.15
N ARG A 373 -1.70 16.31 9.27
CA ARG A 373 -0.92 15.13 9.64
C ARG A 373 0.52 15.12 9.14
N GLY A 374 0.83 15.87 8.09
CA GLY A 374 2.17 15.87 7.52
C GLY A 374 2.58 17.18 6.85
N ALA A 375 3.41 17.06 5.81
CA ALA A 375 3.93 18.20 5.08
C ALA A 375 2.89 18.73 4.09
N ALA A 376 3.07 19.98 3.67
CA ALA A 376 2.26 20.56 2.60
C ALA A 376 2.34 19.70 1.33
N VAL A 377 1.22 19.53 0.61
CA VAL A 377 1.16 18.72 -0.61
C VAL A 377 1.89 19.46 -1.73
N ARG A 378 2.95 18.87 -2.27
CA ARG A 378 3.89 19.49 -3.21
C ARG A 378 4.41 18.49 -4.23
N PRO A 379 5.17 18.93 -5.25
CA PRO A 379 5.93 18.00 -6.09
C PRO A 379 6.78 17.06 -5.23
N GLY A 380 6.68 15.76 -5.50
CA GLY A 380 7.25 14.69 -4.68
C GLY A 380 6.30 14.05 -3.68
N SER A 381 5.19 14.72 -3.31
CA SER A 381 4.17 14.08 -2.48
C SER A 381 3.55 12.90 -3.21
N THR A 382 3.40 11.79 -2.49
CA THR A 382 2.65 10.62 -2.95
C THR A 382 1.22 10.73 -2.44
N LEU A 383 0.26 10.60 -3.36
CA LEU A 383 -1.16 10.51 -3.08
C LEU A 383 -1.60 9.05 -3.13
N VAL A 384 -2.44 8.64 -2.18
CA VAL A 384 -3.00 7.29 -2.03
C VAL A 384 -4.51 7.37 -1.80
N GLY A 385 -5.20 6.23 -1.70
CA GLY A 385 -6.65 6.18 -1.50
C GLY A 385 -7.45 6.89 -2.56
N LEU A 386 -6.91 6.85 -3.77
CA LEU A 386 -7.46 7.50 -4.94
C LEU A 386 -8.76 6.78 -5.31
N ARG A 387 -9.93 7.38 -5.08
CA ARG A 387 -11.22 6.77 -5.44
C ARG A 387 -12.16 7.75 -6.12
N GLY A 388 -12.97 7.25 -7.04
CA GLY A 388 -14.05 7.96 -7.69
C GLY A 388 -15.41 7.65 -7.05
N GLN A 389 -16.30 8.63 -7.05
CA GLN A 389 -17.71 8.45 -6.73
C GLN A 389 -18.54 9.31 -7.67
N ALA A 390 -19.59 8.75 -8.27
CA ALA A 390 -20.54 9.50 -9.07
C ALA A 390 -21.94 9.24 -8.51
N PHE A 391 -22.77 10.27 -8.32
CA PHE A 391 -24.09 10.09 -7.70
C PHE A 391 -25.07 11.23 -7.98
N THR A 392 -26.37 10.93 -7.93
CA THR A 392 -27.44 11.93 -7.90
C THR A 392 -27.88 12.25 -6.47
N SER A 393 -28.49 13.42 -6.25
CA SER A 393 -29.01 13.84 -4.93
C SER A 393 -30.48 13.46 -4.67
N THR A 394 -31.09 12.68 -5.56
CA THR A 394 -32.52 12.36 -5.58
C THR A 394 -32.90 11.09 -4.78
N ALA A 395 -34.20 10.91 -4.51
CA ALA A 395 -34.70 9.66 -3.94
C ALA A 395 -34.44 8.48 -4.88
N ASN A 396 -33.96 7.35 -4.35
CA ASN A 396 -33.42 6.24 -5.12
C ASN A 396 -32.23 6.62 -6.02
N ALA A 397 -31.37 7.53 -5.53
CA ALA A 397 -30.21 8.03 -6.24
C ALA A 397 -29.41 6.91 -6.91
N LYS A 398 -29.09 7.12 -8.19
CA LYS A 398 -28.04 6.36 -8.86
C LYS A 398 -26.71 6.73 -8.23
N ARG A 399 -25.87 5.74 -8.04
CA ARG A 399 -24.50 5.92 -7.62
C ARG A 399 -23.58 4.92 -8.29
N ASP A 400 -22.34 5.34 -8.40
CA ASP A 400 -21.23 4.50 -8.77
C ASP A 400 -20.04 4.81 -7.85
N LEU A 401 -19.31 3.76 -7.48
CA LEU A 401 -18.26 3.79 -6.47
C LEU A 401 -17.10 2.93 -6.94
N THR A 402 -16.02 3.60 -7.33
CA THR A 402 -14.79 2.88 -7.65
C THR A 402 -14.13 2.36 -6.39
N ARG A 403 -13.30 1.33 -6.56
CA ARG A 403 -12.27 0.96 -5.59
C ARG A 403 -11.14 1.99 -5.52
N GLY A 404 -10.36 1.92 -4.47
CA GLY A 404 -9.10 2.61 -4.28
C GLY A 404 -8.10 2.21 -5.34
N GLY A 405 -7.48 3.21 -5.95
CA GLY A 405 -6.48 3.05 -6.99
C GLY A 405 -5.07 2.87 -6.47
N THR A 406 -4.16 2.80 -7.44
CA THR A 406 -2.71 2.86 -7.25
C THR A 406 -2.26 4.24 -6.78
N GLN A 407 -0.99 4.40 -6.42
CA GLN A 407 -0.47 5.69 -5.95
C GLN A 407 -0.21 6.66 -7.10
N TYR A 408 -0.25 7.96 -6.78
CA TYR A 408 0.21 9.02 -7.68
C TYR A 408 1.29 9.86 -7.02
N THR A 409 2.47 9.95 -7.62
CA THR A 409 3.50 10.90 -7.17
C THR A 409 3.39 12.19 -7.99
N VAL A 410 3.22 13.32 -7.32
CA VAL A 410 3.12 14.63 -7.98
C VAL A 410 4.46 14.98 -8.62
N GLY A 411 4.59 14.85 -9.94
CA GLY A 411 5.86 15.03 -10.65
C GLY A 411 6.09 16.41 -11.27
N CYS A 412 5.05 17.22 -11.45
CA CYS A 412 5.15 18.47 -12.22
C CYS A 412 5.80 19.55 -11.38
N GLY A 413 6.63 20.36 -12.04
CA GLY A 413 7.47 21.30 -11.32
C GLY A 413 8.54 20.62 -10.46
N ALA A 414 8.85 19.33 -10.68
CA ALA A 414 9.99 18.61 -10.11
C ALA A 414 10.93 18.05 -11.19
N ALA A 415 12.22 18.00 -10.88
CA ALA A 415 13.24 17.26 -11.62
C ALA A 415 13.35 15.85 -11.02
N ASP A 416 13.93 14.90 -11.74
CA ASP A 416 14.34 13.60 -11.16
C ASP A 416 15.68 13.26 -11.78
N LEU A 417 16.75 13.54 -11.04
CA LEU A 417 18.10 13.29 -11.48
C LEU A 417 18.50 11.87 -11.10
N ALA A 418 19.12 11.17 -12.03
CA ALA A 418 19.73 9.87 -11.77
C ALA A 418 21.20 9.93 -12.16
N ILE A 419 22.07 9.39 -11.30
CA ILE A 419 23.51 9.31 -11.57
C ILE A 419 23.94 7.85 -11.72
N GLN A 420 24.80 7.60 -12.71
CA GLN A 420 25.53 6.34 -12.88
C GLN A 420 27.02 6.64 -12.91
N LYS A 421 27.81 5.68 -12.44
CA LYS A 421 29.26 5.79 -12.40
C LYS A 421 29.90 4.48 -12.84
N ALA A 422 30.75 4.56 -13.85
CA ALA A 422 31.54 3.44 -14.36
C ALA A 422 33.03 3.77 -14.27
N ASP A 423 33.86 2.75 -14.10
CA ASP A 423 35.31 2.85 -14.03
C ASP A 423 36.00 2.04 -15.13
N SER A 424 37.10 2.55 -15.64
CA SER A 424 37.92 1.86 -16.64
C SER A 424 39.37 2.31 -16.60
N PRO A 425 40.34 1.37 -16.64
CA PRO A 425 40.17 -0.09 -16.63
C PRO A 425 39.85 -0.65 -15.24
N ASP A 426 39.20 -1.82 -15.18
CA ASP A 426 39.07 -2.65 -13.97
C ASP A 426 39.42 -4.11 -14.31
N PRO A 427 40.52 -4.69 -13.77
CA PRO A 427 41.42 -4.08 -12.80
C PRO A 427 42.33 -2.99 -13.40
N ALA A 428 42.76 -2.06 -12.54
CA ALA A 428 43.79 -1.07 -12.82
C ALA A 428 45.11 -1.41 -12.11
N HIS A 429 46.23 -0.83 -12.54
CA HIS A 429 47.53 -0.95 -11.87
C HIS A 429 47.91 0.32 -11.07
N VAL A 430 48.79 0.20 -10.08
CA VAL A 430 49.34 1.36 -9.37
C VAL A 430 50.00 2.34 -10.35
N GLY A 431 49.64 3.61 -10.27
CA GLY A 431 50.13 4.67 -11.15
C GLY A 431 49.49 4.71 -12.55
N GLN A 432 48.70 3.71 -12.93
CA GLN A 432 47.94 3.70 -14.19
C GLN A 432 46.84 4.76 -14.17
N ILE A 433 46.48 5.27 -15.35
CA ILE A 433 45.31 6.11 -15.51
C ILE A 433 44.05 5.26 -15.31
N LEU A 434 43.25 5.61 -14.31
CA LEU A 434 41.90 5.10 -14.06
C LEU A 434 40.91 6.23 -14.33
N THR A 435 39.93 5.99 -15.18
CA THR A 435 38.91 6.98 -15.54
C THR A 435 37.56 6.57 -14.97
N TYR A 436 36.96 7.47 -14.22
CA TYR A 436 35.55 7.39 -13.85
C TYR A 436 34.71 8.17 -14.85
N THR A 437 33.75 7.50 -15.47
CA THR A 437 32.71 8.10 -16.30
C THR A 437 31.44 8.24 -15.47
N ILE A 438 30.98 9.47 -15.29
CA ILE A 438 29.77 9.81 -14.54
C ILE A 438 28.71 10.24 -15.55
N THR A 439 27.57 9.56 -15.55
CA THR A 439 26.43 9.89 -16.40
C THR A 439 25.29 10.40 -15.51
N VAL A 440 24.78 11.59 -15.80
CA VAL A 440 23.60 12.17 -15.15
C VAL A 440 22.47 12.21 -16.16
N THR A 441 21.29 11.78 -15.76
CA THR A 441 20.04 11.84 -16.54
C THR A 441 18.98 12.60 -15.75
N ASN A 442 18.18 13.45 -16.39
CA ASN A 442 16.98 14.01 -15.79
C ASN A 442 15.75 13.22 -16.29
N ASN A 443 15.24 12.30 -15.49
CA ASN A 443 14.02 11.51 -15.75
C ASN A 443 12.74 12.29 -15.43
N GLY A 444 12.84 13.41 -14.71
CA GLY A 444 11.70 14.17 -14.25
C GLY A 444 11.01 14.92 -15.39
N PRO A 445 9.70 15.22 -15.26
CA PRO A 445 8.97 15.90 -16.33
C PRO A 445 9.36 17.39 -16.44
N SER A 446 10.09 17.95 -15.46
CA SER A 446 10.56 19.35 -15.49
C SER A 446 12.07 19.44 -15.74
N SER A 447 12.51 20.54 -16.35
CA SER A 447 13.94 20.83 -16.46
C SER A 447 14.56 21.14 -15.11
N ALA A 448 15.70 20.52 -14.79
CA ALA A 448 16.53 20.83 -13.63
C ALA A 448 17.48 21.98 -13.95
N THR A 449 17.67 22.93 -13.04
CA THR A 449 18.60 24.07 -13.15
C THR A 449 19.60 24.06 -12.00
N GLY A 450 20.81 24.57 -12.25
CA GLY A 450 21.89 24.54 -11.26
C GLY A 450 22.31 23.12 -10.88
N VAL A 451 22.28 22.20 -11.84
CA VAL A 451 22.67 20.80 -11.62
C VAL A 451 24.18 20.74 -11.36
N SER A 452 24.57 20.09 -10.27
CA SER A 452 25.96 19.89 -9.91
C SER A 452 26.21 18.45 -9.45
N VAL A 453 27.34 17.89 -9.89
CA VAL A 453 27.86 16.61 -9.44
C VAL A 453 29.00 16.85 -8.46
N THR A 454 29.01 16.13 -7.35
CA THR A 454 30.13 16.10 -6.40
C THR A 454 30.67 14.68 -6.29
N ASP A 455 31.98 14.54 -6.42
CA ASP A 455 32.68 13.28 -6.34
C ASP A 455 33.78 13.36 -5.28
N THR A 456 33.66 12.55 -4.22
CA THR A 456 34.67 12.50 -3.15
C THR A 456 35.68 11.41 -3.45
N LEU A 457 36.92 11.82 -3.73
CA LEU A 457 37.99 10.91 -4.10
C LEU A 457 38.60 10.26 -2.84
N PRO A 458 38.66 8.92 -2.76
CA PRO A 458 39.31 8.24 -1.66
C PRO A 458 40.83 8.47 -1.68
N LYS A 459 41.49 8.37 -0.52
CA LYS A 459 42.94 8.69 -0.38
C LYS A 459 43.87 7.90 -1.31
N ASN A 460 43.44 6.73 -1.79
CA ASN A 460 44.19 5.89 -2.73
C ASN A 460 43.91 6.18 -4.22
N ALA A 461 43.05 7.15 -4.54
CA ALA A 461 42.78 7.64 -5.89
C ALA A 461 43.39 9.03 -6.08
N GLY A 462 44.64 9.10 -6.54
CA GLY A 462 45.31 10.39 -6.75
C GLY A 462 44.74 11.14 -7.95
N PHE A 463 44.07 12.28 -7.72
CA PHE A 463 43.50 13.09 -8.80
C PHE A 463 44.54 13.46 -9.88
N ALA A 464 44.19 13.21 -11.15
CA ALA A 464 45.00 13.58 -12.31
C ALA A 464 44.35 14.73 -13.11
N SER A 465 43.11 14.54 -13.57
CA SER A 465 42.38 15.51 -14.39
C SER A 465 40.88 15.27 -14.32
N ALA A 466 40.09 16.23 -14.80
CA ALA A 466 38.66 16.06 -15.01
C ALA A 466 38.23 16.73 -16.32
N SER A 467 37.05 16.36 -16.84
CA SER A 467 36.45 16.98 -18.02
C SER A 467 36.15 18.47 -17.82
N ALA A 468 35.91 19.18 -18.91
CA ALA A 468 35.43 20.56 -18.86
C ALA A 468 34.15 20.68 -18.00
N GLY A 469 34.05 21.75 -17.23
CA GLY A 469 32.97 21.95 -16.24
C GLY A 469 33.24 21.32 -14.87
N CYS A 470 34.28 20.49 -14.72
CA CYS A 470 34.69 19.89 -13.45
C CYS A 470 35.92 20.58 -12.85
N THR A 471 35.87 20.86 -11.54
CA THR A 471 36.95 21.49 -10.78
C THR A 471 37.26 20.67 -9.53
N ALA A 472 38.53 20.29 -9.35
CA ALA A 472 38.99 19.68 -8.10
C ALA A 472 39.21 20.75 -7.02
N LYS A 473 38.81 20.46 -5.77
CA LYS A 473 39.16 21.30 -4.63
C LYS A 473 40.69 21.34 -4.42
N PRO A 474 41.24 22.37 -3.74
CA PRO A 474 42.68 22.49 -3.49
C PRO A 474 43.31 21.25 -2.82
N SER A 475 42.56 20.55 -1.95
CA SER A 475 42.98 19.30 -1.30
C SER A 475 43.06 18.11 -2.26
N LYS A 476 42.51 18.23 -3.47
CA LYS A 476 42.33 17.17 -4.47
C LYS A 476 41.57 15.93 -3.96
N SER A 477 40.85 16.08 -2.86
CA SER A 477 40.03 15.02 -2.25
C SER A 477 38.58 15.05 -2.73
N MET A 478 38.20 16.03 -3.54
CA MET A 478 36.85 16.19 -4.05
C MET A 478 36.86 16.92 -5.37
N VAL A 479 36.02 16.50 -6.30
CA VAL A 479 35.78 17.14 -7.60
C VAL A 479 34.32 17.55 -7.66
N THR A 480 34.06 18.78 -8.11
CA THR A 480 32.71 19.29 -8.35
C THR A 480 32.56 19.63 -9.82
N CYS A 481 31.53 19.11 -10.47
CA CYS A 481 31.19 19.42 -11.85
C CYS A 481 29.92 20.26 -11.90
N ASP A 482 29.98 21.41 -12.57
CA ASP A 482 28.81 22.20 -12.92
C ASP A 482 28.23 21.69 -14.23
N VAL A 483 27.02 21.14 -14.16
CA VAL A 483 26.29 20.58 -15.30
C VAL A 483 25.29 21.60 -15.86
N GLY A 484 24.92 22.63 -15.10
CA GLY A 484 24.01 23.69 -15.51
C GLY A 484 22.56 23.24 -15.59
N THR A 485 21.88 23.53 -16.71
CA THR A 485 20.47 23.20 -16.92
C THR A 485 20.32 21.90 -17.70
N MET A 486 19.47 20.99 -17.21
CA MET A 486 19.11 19.74 -17.85
C MET A 486 17.61 19.69 -18.13
N ALA A 487 17.22 19.73 -19.41
CA ALA A 487 15.84 19.50 -19.82
C ALA A 487 15.35 18.10 -19.41
N SER A 488 14.03 17.90 -19.37
CA SER A 488 13.45 16.56 -19.18
C SER A 488 13.98 15.59 -20.26
N GLY A 489 14.37 14.39 -19.83
CA GLY A 489 15.00 13.36 -20.67
C GLY A 489 16.46 13.63 -21.05
N ALA A 490 17.05 14.78 -20.69
CA ALA A 490 18.42 15.09 -21.07
C ALA A 490 19.43 14.22 -20.29
N THR A 491 20.49 13.80 -20.99
CA THR A 491 21.63 13.09 -20.40
C THR A 491 22.93 13.89 -20.61
N ARG A 492 23.76 13.94 -19.57
CA ARG A 492 25.09 14.59 -19.59
C ARG A 492 26.14 13.67 -18.97
N THR A 493 27.37 13.78 -19.45
CA THR A 493 28.49 12.94 -18.99
C THR A 493 29.66 13.81 -18.55
N ALA A 494 30.30 13.41 -17.45
CA ALA A 494 31.53 13.99 -16.93
C ALA A 494 32.57 12.88 -16.71
N THR A 495 33.85 13.19 -16.88
CA THR A 495 34.92 12.24 -16.61
C THR A 495 35.88 12.77 -15.56
N ILE A 496 36.31 11.89 -14.65
CA ILE A 496 37.32 12.17 -13.63
C ILE A 496 38.41 11.12 -13.75
N THR A 497 39.64 11.57 -13.95
CA THR A 497 40.80 10.70 -14.09
C THR A 497 41.62 10.74 -12.81
N VAL A 498 41.96 9.57 -12.30
CA VAL A 498 42.80 9.37 -11.11
C VAL A 498 43.94 8.40 -11.42
N LYS A 499 44.93 8.37 -10.53
CA LYS A 499 46.01 7.37 -10.51
C LYS A 499 45.98 6.63 -9.18
N PRO A 500 45.73 5.31 -9.17
CA PRO A 500 45.82 4.52 -7.95
C PRO A 500 47.20 4.64 -7.31
N THR A 501 47.27 4.85 -6.00
CA THR A 501 48.55 5.04 -5.29
C THR A 501 49.04 3.80 -4.53
N ARG A 502 48.19 2.78 -4.40
CA ARG A 502 48.49 1.50 -3.75
C ARG A 502 47.58 0.38 -4.27
N LYS A 503 48.07 -0.86 -4.22
CA LYS A 503 47.25 -2.06 -4.49
C LYS A 503 46.09 -2.20 -3.50
N GLY A 504 45.03 -2.89 -3.91
CA GLY A 504 43.82 -3.12 -3.13
C GLY A 504 42.58 -2.60 -3.85
N THR A 505 41.54 -2.23 -3.11
CA THR A 505 40.28 -1.77 -3.69
C THR A 505 40.13 -0.25 -3.58
N ILE A 506 39.65 0.40 -4.64
CA ILE A 506 39.22 1.80 -4.61
C ILE A 506 37.69 1.81 -4.71
N THR A 507 37.03 2.37 -3.70
CA THR A 507 35.59 2.63 -3.73
C THR A 507 35.38 4.13 -3.87
N ASN A 508 34.74 4.55 -4.95
CA ASN A 508 34.56 5.96 -5.27
C ASN A 508 33.08 6.27 -5.51
N THR A 509 32.54 7.26 -4.79
CA THR A 509 31.13 7.63 -4.85
C THR A 509 30.98 9.06 -5.38
N ALA A 510 30.09 9.22 -6.36
CA ALA A 510 29.64 10.52 -6.85
C ALA A 510 28.15 10.72 -6.52
N SER A 511 27.76 11.95 -6.25
CA SER A 511 26.38 12.38 -6.02
C SER A 511 26.00 13.54 -6.92
N VAL A 512 24.71 13.68 -7.23
CA VAL A 512 24.17 14.80 -8.02
C VAL A 512 23.08 15.54 -7.24
N SER A 513 22.94 16.84 -7.51
CA SER A 513 21.90 17.71 -6.95
C SER A 513 21.49 18.79 -7.95
N ALA A 514 20.29 19.34 -7.83
CA ALA A 514 19.83 20.53 -8.55
C ALA A 514 19.55 21.69 -7.59
N ALA A 515 19.62 22.93 -8.08
CA ALA A 515 19.20 24.11 -7.34
C ALA A 515 17.68 24.30 -7.39
N SER A 516 17.06 24.04 -8.54
CA SER A 516 15.61 24.13 -8.73
C SER A 516 15.15 23.49 -10.05
N PRO A 517 13.95 22.89 -10.12
CA PRO A 517 13.12 22.52 -8.97
C PRO A 517 13.75 21.40 -8.14
N PRO A 518 13.26 21.15 -6.91
CA PRO A 518 13.76 20.04 -6.09
C PRO A 518 13.56 18.70 -6.81
N ASP A 519 14.46 17.77 -6.48
CA ASP A 519 14.37 16.37 -6.88
C ASP A 519 13.75 15.56 -5.74
N PRO A 520 12.52 15.05 -5.90
CA PRO A 520 11.84 14.30 -4.86
C PRO A 520 12.36 12.87 -4.74
N ASN A 521 13.01 12.32 -5.77
CA ASN A 521 13.62 11.01 -5.72
C ASN A 521 15.11 11.16 -5.41
N THR A 522 15.47 11.11 -4.13
CA THR A 522 16.89 11.22 -3.75
C THR A 522 17.63 9.88 -3.77
N ALA A 523 16.93 8.76 -3.96
CA ALA A 523 17.52 7.42 -3.87
C ALA A 523 18.45 7.07 -5.05
N ASN A 524 18.24 7.69 -6.21
CA ASN A 524 19.04 7.54 -7.43
C ASN A 524 20.07 8.67 -7.63
N ASN A 525 20.26 9.54 -6.63
CA ASN A 525 21.17 10.69 -6.69
C ASN A 525 22.61 10.40 -6.23
N ALA A 526 22.98 9.13 -5.99
CA ALA A 526 24.35 8.72 -5.71
C ALA A 526 24.72 7.40 -6.40
N ALA A 527 25.94 7.30 -6.92
CA ALA A 527 26.47 6.10 -7.56
C ALA A 527 27.91 5.80 -7.12
N THR A 528 28.20 4.52 -6.89
CA THR A 528 29.51 4.05 -6.41
C THR A 528 30.13 3.07 -7.40
N ALA A 529 31.40 3.29 -7.74
CA ALA A 529 32.22 2.36 -8.50
C ALA A 529 33.30 1.74 -7.60
N THR A 530 33.57 0.45 -7.77
CA THR A 530 34.56 -0.30 -6.99
C THR A 530 35.59 -0.92 -7.92
N THR A 531 36.80 -0.36 -7.92
CA THR A 531 37.89 -0.79 -8.81
C THR A 531 38.89 -1.66 -8.08
N THR A 532 39.33 -2.76 -8.70
CA THR A 532 40.44 -3.58 -8.21
C THR A 532 41.77 -3.02 -8.70
N VAL A 533 42.73 -2.80 -7.79
CA VAL A 533 44.07 -2.28 -8.09
C VAL A 533 45.14 -3.34 -7.84
N LEU A 534 45.81 -3.72 -8.93
CA LEU A 534 46.95 -4.62 -8.96
C LEU A 534 48.27 -3.85 -8.81
N PRO A 535 49.38 -4.54 -8.43
CA PRO A 535 50.69 -3.93 -8.25
C PRO A 535 51.18 -3.11 -9.45
#